data_AF-A0A7J2NFM4-F1
#
_entry.id   AF-A0A7J2NFM4-F1
#
_cell.length_a   1.000
_cell.length_b   1.000
_cell.length_c   1.000
_cell.angle_alpha   90.00
_cell.angle_beta   90.00
_cell.angle_gamma   90.00
#
_symmetry.space_group_name_H-M   'P 1'
#
loop_
_entity.id
_entity.type
_entity.pdbx_description
1 polymer ?
#
loop_
_entity_poly.entity_id
_entity_poly.type
_entity_poly.pdbx_seq_one_letter_code
_entity_poly.pdbx_strand_id
1 'polypeptide(L)'
;MEDDQDILRKLKDRLSKVISVNPFAGKINLVEVISKPITEIKQAFRPETITSGDAYAEEDAALNLKKSYQKELNKTWESIANVVYQIQLGAKELETCFKTAKKLLEDVKEKEAGLAALYHELANDIRKKTDTREMQPEIMIQYVKHHQELASDPSLSGLIKSISEKQEELKQAKKQYDSALSKYSHCLSVQDKQVQKAEQKFASYYDIFNDGRQELENCSYKKTISYKLSSEKDKVELKLETRNHKTKELRLELDFLKTELDRHNALLSQITGFSS
;
A
#
# COMPACT_ATOMS: atom_id res chain seq x y z
N MET A 1 -7.84 26.72 1.38
CA MET A 1 -7.08 25.47 1.50
C MET A 1 -7.44 24.89 2.85
N GLU A 2 -8.15 23.76 2.86
CA GLU A 2 -8.50 23.07 4.11
C GLU A 2 -7.21 22.51 4.71
N ASP A 3 -6.98 22.73 6.00
CA ASP A 3 -5.76 22.34 6.71
C ASP A 3 -5.67 20.80 6.78
N ASP A 4 -4.53 20.21 6.43
CA ASP A 4 -4.30 18.76 6.41
C ASP A 4 -4.60 18.12 7.79
N GLN A 5 -4.47 18.89 8.87
CA GLN A 5 -4.86 18.50 10.23
C GLN A 5 -6.37 18.27 10.38
N ASP A 6 -7.20 19.05 9.68
CA ASP A 6 -8.66 18.97 9.78
C ASP A 6 -9.24 17.77 9.00
N ILE A 7 -8.58 17.42 7.89
CA ILE A 7 -8.88 16.21 7.11
C ILE A 7 -8.55 14.95 7.94
N LEU A 8 -7.36 14.92 8.57
CA LEU A 8 -6.95 13.81 9.44
C LEU A 8 -7.88 13.65 10.66
N ARG A 9 -8.37 14.75 11.23
CA ARG A 9 -9.33 14.73 12.34
C ARG A 9 -10.69 14.15 11.93
N LYS A 10 -11.24 14.62 10.80
CA LYS A 10 -12.52 14.12 10.24
C LYS A 10 -12.45 12.62 9.89
N LEU A 11 -11.29 12.15 9.43
CA LEU A 11 -11.04 10.73 9.15
C LEU A 11 -10.94 9.89 10.43
N LYS A 12 -10.28 10.38 11.48
CA LYS A 12 -10.16 9.67 12.77
C LYS A 12 -11.53 9.46 13.44
N ASP A 13 -12.41 10.45 13.34
CA ASP A 13 -13.80 10.38 13.84
C ASP A 13 -14.66 9.41 13.02
N ARG A 14 -14.45 9.32 11.70
CA ARG A 14 -15.12 8.33 10.84
C ARG A 14 -14.63 6.90 11.13
N LEU A 15 -13.32 6.72 11.35
CA LEU A 15 -12.70 5.44 11.69
C LEU A 15 -13.16 4.88 13.04
N SER A 16 -13.30 5.74 14.05
CA SER A 16 -13.85 5.35 15.37
C SER A 16 -15.27 4.76 15.27
N LYS A 17 -16.08 5.22 14.31
CA LYS A 17 -17.45 4.75 14.09
C LYS A 17 -17.54 3.45 13.30
N VAL A 18 -16.53 3.13 12.48
CA VAL A 18 -16.50 1.89 11.68
C VAL A 18 -15.93 0.73 12.49
N ILE A 19 -14.92 1.00 13.33
CA ILE A 19 -14.27 0.00 14.19
C ILE A 19 -15.20 -0.51 15.30
N SER A 20 -16.15 0.29 15.77
CA SER A 20 -17.13 -0.14 16.78
C SER A 20 -18.16 -1.16 16.27
N VAL A 21 -18.17 -1.49 14.97
CA VAL A 21 -19.22 -2.32 14.34
C VAL A 21 -18.74 -3.74 13.99
N ASN A 22 -17.45 -4.08 14.13
CA ASN A 22 -16.99 -5.44 13.75
C ASN A 22 -15.88 -6.03 14.65
N PRO A 23 -16.24 -6.85 15.66
CA PRO A 23 -15.29 -7.44 16.61
C PRO A 23 -14.60 -8.74 16.15
N PHE A 24 -14.82 -9.22 14.93
CA PHE A 24 -14.30 -10.52 14.46
C PHE A 24 -13.15 -10.37 13.45
N ALA A 25 -12.03 -9.80 13.89
CA ALA A 25 -10.76 -9.83 13.15
C ALA A 25 -9.88 -10.98 13.67
N GLY A 26 -10.23 -12.22 13.32
CA GLY A 26 -9.49 -13.41 13.71
C GLY A 26 -9.26 -14.36 12.53
N LYS A 27 -8.04 -14.30 11.96
CA LYS A 27 -7.38 -15.29 11.10
C LYS A 27 -8.22 -15.99 10.02
N ILE A 28 -8.00 -15.62 8.75
CA ILE A 28 -8.30 -16.50 7.60
C ILE A 28 -7.07 -16.54 6.69
N ASN A 29 -6.54 -17.76 6.51
CA ASN A 29 -5.55 -18.10 5.48
C ASN A 29 -6.25 -18.07 4.11
N LEU A 30 -5.73 -17.32 3.15
CA LEU A 30 -6.32 -17.19 1.81
C LEU A 30 -5.35 -17.72 0.75
N VAL A 31 -5.63 -18.94 0.28
CA VAL A 31 -5.13 -19.49 -0.98
C VAL A 31 -6.23 -19.34 -2.04
N GLU A 32 -5.77 -19.03 -3.26
CA GLU A 32 -6.48 -18.82 -4.53
C GLU A 32 -7.84 -19.51 -4.70
N VAL A 33 -8.88 -18.70 -5.01
CA VAL A 33 -10.02 -19.12 -5.84
C VAL A 33 -10.70 -17.85 -6.40
N ILE A 34 -10.57 -17.56 -7.70
CA ILE A 34 -11.31 -16.44 -8.35
C ILE A 34 -12.26 -16.95 -9.45
N SER A 35 -11.97 -18.07 -10.13
CA SER A 35 -12.80 -18.60 -11.23
C SER A 35 -13.75 -19.75 -10.84
N LYS A 36 -13.54 -20.41 -9.69
CA LYS A 36 -14.44 -21.50 -9.25
C LYS A 36 -15.83 -21.06 -8.77
N PRO A 37 -16.06 -19.89 -8.12
CA PRO A 37 -17.36 -19.64 -7.46
C PRO A 37 -18.51 -19.52 -8.47
N ILE A 38 -18.30 -18.80 -9.58
CA ILE A 38 -19.31 -18.64 -10.64
C ILE A 38 -19.60 -19.98 -11.30
N THR A 39 -18.56 -20.76 -11.60
CA THR A 39 -18.70 -22.07 -12.23
C THR A 39 -19.42 -23.06 -11.31
N GLU A 40 -19.11 -23.05 -10.01
CA GLU A 40 -19.76 -23.88 -8.98
C GLU A 40 -21.23 -23.48 -8.78
N ILE A 41 -21.57 -22.17 -8.77
CA ILE A 41 -22.98 -21.72 -8.74
C ILE A 41 -23.73 -22.23 -9.98
N LYS A 42 -23.14 -22.10 -11.17
CA LYS A 42 -23.75 -22.55 -12.44
C LYS A 42 -23.90 -24.08 -12.52
N GLN A 43 -22.97 -24.83 -11.93
CA GLN A 43 -23.05 -26.28 -11.86
C GLN A 43 -24.08 -26.77 -10.83
N ALA A 44 -24.18 -26.10 -9.68
CA ALA A 44 -25.16 -26.42 -8.64
C ALA A 44 -26.61 -26.12 -9.07
N PHE A 45 -26.79 -25.20 -10.02
CA PHE A 45 -28.10 -24.77 -10.52
C PHE A 45 -28.32 -25.10 -12.00
N ARG A 46 -27.77 -26.22 -12.51
CA ARG A 46 -28.31 -26.79 -13.74
C ARG A 46 -29.71 -27.30 -13.44
N PRO A 47 -30.77 -26.73 -14.07
CA PRO A 47 -32.10 -27.26 -13.86
C PRO A 47 -32.12 -28.66 -14.49
N GLU A 48 -32.04 -29.69 -13.65
CA GLU A 48 -32.57 -30.99 -14.02
C GLU A 48 -34.05 -30.76 -14.28
N THR A 49 -34.40 -30.74 -15.57
CA THR A 49 -35.74 -30.68 -16.16
C THR A 49 -36.87 -30.54 -15.13
N ILE A 50 -37.09 -29.32 -14.64
CA ILE A 50 -38.32 -29.00 -13.92
C ILE A 50 -39.41 -29.11 -14.99
N THR A 51 -40.19 -30.18 -14.93
CA THR A 51 -41.39 -30.34 -15.76
C THR A 51 -42.30 -29.16 -15.48
N SER A 52 -42.47 -28.31 -16.48
CA SER A 52 -43.28 -27.09 -16.43
C SER A 52 -44.68 -27.39 -15.85
N GLY A 53 -45.02 -26.81 -14.71
CA GLY A 53 -46.34 -27.00 -14.11
C GLY A 53 -46.51 -26.38 -12.73
N ASP A 54 -45.54 -26.55 -11.83
CA ASP A 54 -45.64 -26.09 -10.44
C ASP A 54 -44.99 -24.72 -10.24
N ALA A 55 -45.81 -23.66 -10.29
CA ALA A 55 -45.37 -22.28 -10.07
C ALA A 55 -44.63 -22.08 -8.74
N TYR A 56 -44.98 -22.86 -7.70
CA TYR A 56 -44.30 -22.85 -6.40
C TYR A 56 -42.87 -23.40 -6.48
N ALA A 57 -42.64 -24.46 -7.27
CA ALA A 57 -41.30 -25.03 -7.45
C ALA A 57 -40.37 -24.07 -8.23
N GLU A 58 -40.93 -23.32 -9.19
CA GLU A 58 -40.17 -22.30 -9.93
C GLU A 58 -39.82 -21.09 -9.05
N GLU A 59 -40.72 -20.67 -8.15
CA GLU A 59 -40.46 -19.60 -7.19
C GLU A 59 -39.34 -19.98 -6.21
N ASP A 60 -39.42 -21.17 -5.62
CA ASP A 60 -38.39 -21.69 -4.71
C ASP A 60 -37.03 -21.81 -5.39
N ALA A 61 -37.00 -22.25 -6.65
CA ALA A 61 -35.76 -22.31 -7.44
C ALA A 61 -35.14 -20.91 -7.62
N ALA A 62 -35.96 -19.90 -7.94
CA ALA A 62 -35.50 -18.52 -8.09
C ALA A 62 -35.01 -17.92 -6.76
N LEU A 63 -35.68 -18.20 -5.65
CA LEU A 63 -35.26 -17.79 -4.31
C LEU A 63 -33.94 -18.44 -3.89
N ASN A 64 -33.76 -19.73 -4.20
CA ASN A 64 -32.51 -20.46 -3.91
C ASN A 64 -31.34 -19.95 -4.76
N LEU A 65 -31.60 -19.61 -6.02
CA LEU A 65 -30.62 -18.96 -6.89
C LEU A 65 -30.20 -17.59 -6.33
N LYS A 66 -31.17 -16.75 -5.91
CA LYS A 66 -30.89 -15.47 -5.24
C LYS A 66 -30.00 -15.67 -4.01
N LYS A 67 -30.37 -16.59 -3.11
CA LYS A 67 -29.63 -16.85 -1.86
C LYS A 67 -28.17 -17.23 -2.15
N SER A 68 -27.93 -18.02 -3.21
CA SER A 68 -26.60 -18.46 -3.61
C SER A 68 -25.73 -17.28 -4.09
N TYR A 69 -26.25 -16.45 -5.00
CA TYR A 69 -25.55 -15.24 -5.43
C TYR A 69 -25.34 -14.24 -4.29
N GLN A 70 -26.35 -14.05 -3.42
CA GLN A 70 -26.24 -13.15 -2.27
C GLN A 70 -25.15 -13.60 -1.29
N LYS A 71 -25.02 -14.91 -1.05
CA LYS A 71 -23.98 -15.48 -0.20
C LYS A 71 -22.58 -15.19 -0.76
N GLU A 72 -22.36 -15.44 -2.05
CA GLU A 72 -21.07 -15.17 -2.68
C GLU A 72 -20.76 -13.66 -2.78
N LEU A 73 -21.77 -12.81 -3.02
CA LEU A 73 -21.60 -11.35 -2.94
C LEU A 73 -21.16 -10.89 -1.55
N ASN A 74 -21.78 -11.40 -0.49
CA ASN A 74 -21.42 -11.06 0.88
C ASN A 74 -19.99 -11.49 1.22
N LYS A 75 -19.61 -12.72 0.86
CA LYS A 75 -18.26 -13.26 1.05
C LYS A 75 -17.20 -12.45 0.29
N THR A 76 -17.49 -12.09 -0.96
CA THR A 76 -16.59 -11.28 -1.78
C THR A 76 -16.46 -9.87 -1.21
N TRP A 77 -17.56 -9.27 -0.75
CA TRP A 77 -17.56 -7.97 -0.09
C TRP A 77 -16.73 -7.96 1.19
N GLU A 78 -16.86 -8.98 2.04
CA GLU A 78 -16.04 -9.12 3.26
C GLU A 78 -14.56 -9.24 2.91
N SER A 79 -14.25 -9.96 1.82
CA SER A 79 -12.89 -10.06 1.32
C SER A 79 -12.33 -8.72 0.83
N ILE A 80 -13.14 -7.90 0.14
CA ILE A 80 -12.77 -6.52 -0.23
C ILE A 80 -12.47 -5.70 1.03
N ALA A 81 -13.40 -5.68 1.98
CA ALA A 81 -13.25 -4.90 3.21
C ALA A 81 -11.97 -5.27 3.97
N ASN A 82 -11.67 -6.57 4.07
CA ASN A 82 -10.45 -7.06 4.69
C ASN A 82 -9.18 -6.59 3.96
N VAL A 83 -9.13 -6.67 2.63
CA VAL A 83 -7.95 -6.23 1.89
C VAL A 83 -7.76 -4.72 2.00
N VAL A 84 -8.83 -3.92 1.86
CA VAL A 84 -8.76 -2.45 2.04
C VAL A 84 -8.25 -2.10 3.43
N TYR A 85 -8.73 -2.79 4.47
CA TYR A 85 -8.23 -2.60 5.84
C TYR A 85 -6.72 -2.93 5.97
N GLN A 86 -6.24 -4.00 5.34
CA GLN A 86 -4.80 -4.31 5.34
C GLN A 86 -3.96 -3.24 4.64
N ILE A 87 -4.48 -2.65 3.55
CA ILE A 87 -3.83 -1.52 2.87
C ILE A 87 -3.74 -0.32 3.82
N GLN A 88 -4.82 0.00 4.55
CA GLN A 88 -4.81 1.09 5.53
C GLN A 88 -3.78 0.89 6.66
N LEU A 89 -3.65 -0.34 7.17
CA LEU A 89 -2.62 -0.65 8.16
C LEU A 89 -1.22 -0.49 7.57
N GLY A 90 -1.00 -1.01 6.37
CA GLY A 90 0.26 -0.92 5.69
C GLY A 90 0.66 0.50 5.27
N ALA A 91 -0.30 1.39 5.00
CA ALA A 91 -0.05 2.82 4.76
C ALA A 91 0.59 3.51 5.97
N LYS A 92 0.21 3.13 7.20
CA LYS A 92 0.83 3.68 8.43
C LYS A 92 2.27 3.19 8.60
N GLU A 93 2.50 1.91 8.30
CA GLU A 93 3.84 1.33 8.32
C GLU A 93 4.73 1.99 7.26
N LEU A 94 4.19 2.19 6.06
CA LEU A 94 4.86 2.85 4.95
C LEU A 94 5.30 4.28 5.31
N GLU A 95 4.40 5.07 5.90
CA GLU A 95 4.70 6.42 6.38
C GLU A 95 5.79 6.42 7.47
N THR A 96 5.80 5.40 8.33
CA THR A 96 6.83 5.23 9.35
C THR A 96 8.19 4.94 8.70
N CYS A 97 8.25 4.00 7.76
CA CYS A 97 9.46 3.69 7.01
C CYS A 97 9.97 4.90 6.24
N PHE A 98 9.09 5.67 5.61
CA PHE A 98 9.44 6.92 4.91
C PHE A 98 10.08 7.94 5.87
N LYS A 99 9.46 8.20 7.02
CA LYS A 99 10.01 9.13 8.03
C LYS A 99 11.37 8.70 8.53
N THR A 100 11.57 7.39 8.77
CA THR A 100 12.87 6.86 9.18
C THR A 100 13.92 7.06 8.10
N ALA A 101 13.63 6.70 6.85
CA ALA A 101 14.56 6.88 5.73
C ALA A 101 14.91 8.37 5.53
N LYS A 102 13.92 9.25 5.58
CA LYS A 102 14.13 10.71 5.47
C LYS A 102 15.01 11.26 6.59
N LYS A 103 14.79 10.85 7.84
CA LYS A 103 15.63 11.28 8.97
C LYS A 103 17.08 10.83 8.79
N LEU A 104 17.30 9.60 8.36
CA LEU A 104 18.64 9.06 8.13
C LEU A 104 19.34 9.73 6.94
N LEU A 105 18.59 10.16 5.91
CA LEU A 105 19.15 10.96 4.81
C LEU A 105 19.70 12.30 5.31
N GLU A 106 18.96 13.00 6.17
CA GLU A 106 19.45 14.26 6.75
C GLU A 106 20.69 14.04 7.63
N ASP A 107 20.75 12.94 8.38
CA ASP A 107 21.92 12.55 9.16
C ASP A 107 23.15 12.26 8.27
N VAL A 108 22.95 11.63 7.11
CA VAL A 108 24.01 11.44 6.11
C VAL A 108 24.51 12.80 5.59
N LYS A 109 23.60 13.70 5.19
CA LYS A 109 23.97 15.04 4.70
C LYS A 109 24.73 15.87 5.73
N GLU A 110 24.32 15.82 6.99
CA GLU A 110 25.01 16.50 8.09
C GLU A 110 26.44 15.98 8.24
N LYS A 111 26.62 14.66 8.20
CA LYS A 111 27.95 14.04 8.27
C LYS A 111 28.81 14.34 7.05
N GLU A 112 28.24 14.40 5.85
CA GLU A 112 28.94 14.82 4.63
C GLU A 112 29.42 16.27 4.72
N ALA A 113 28.56 17.18 5.19
CA ALA A 113 28.94 18.58 5.41
C ALA A 113 30.05 18.72 6.46
N GLY A 114 29.96 17.98 7.56
CA GLY A 114 31.00 17.95 8.59
C GLY A 114 32.33 17.41 8.08
N LEU A 115 32.31 16.35 7.26
CA LEU A 115 33.51 15.81 6.63
C LEU A 115 34.13 16.81 5.63
N ALA A 116 33.31 17.48 4.82
CA ALA A 116 33.77 18.50 3.89
C ALA A 116 34.43 19.69 4.61
N ALA A 117 33.89 20.10 5.76
CA ALA A 117 34.46 21.16 6.59
C ALA A 117 35.86 20.77 7.13
N LEU A 118 36.03 19.53 7.59
CA LEU A 118 37.34 19.03 8.05
C LEU A 118 38.38 18.99 6.92
N TYR A 119 37.98 18.58 5.71
CA TYR A 119 38.87 18.64 4.54
C TYR A 119 39.25 20.07 4.16
N HIS A 120 38.31 21.00 4.24
CA HIS A 120 38.58 22.41 4.00
C HIS A 120 39.56 22.99 5.05
N GLU A 121 39.42 22.61 6.32
CA GLU A 121 40.37 22.98 7.38
C GLU A 121 41.77 22.41 7.12
N LEU A 122 41.86 21.12 6.78
CA LEU A 122 43.12 20.46 6.42
C LEU A 122 43.81 21.17 5.24
N ALA A 123 43.05 21.52 4.19
CA ALA A 123 43.59 22.24 3.04
C ALA A 123 44.20 23.60 3.42
N ASN A 124 43.52 24.34 4.29
CA ASN A 124 44.00 25.64 4.77
C ASN A 124 45.29 25.51 5.57
N ASP A 125 45.40 24.50 6.44
CA ASP A 125 46.60 24.31 7.24
C ASP A 125 47.79 23.82 6.41
N ILE A 126 47.57 22.96 5.41
CA ILE A 126 48.61 22.59 4.43
C ILE A 126 49.09 23.83 3.67
N ARG A 127 48.16 24.68 3.20
CA ARG A 127 48.48 25.89 2.43
C ARG A 127 49.33 26.88 3.24
N LYS A 128 48.97 27.13 4.50
CA LYS A 128 49.75 28.01 5.40
C LYS A 128 51.20 27.53 5.59
N LYS A 129 51.45 26.22 5.46
CA LYS A 129 52.74 25.60 5.75
C LYS A 129 53.59 25.33 4.51
N THR A 130 52.99 25.22 3.32
CA THR A 130 53.71 24.73 2.12
C THR A 130 53.46 25.51 0.84
N ASP A 131 52.71 26.63 0.87
CA ASP A 131 52.35 27.45 -0.31
C ASP A 131 51.71 26.66 -1.48
N THR A 132 51.30 25.42 -1.25
CA THR A 132 50.64 24.58 -2.25
C THR A 132 49.21 25.03 -2.50
N ARG A 133 48.77 24.93 -3.76
CA ARG A 133 47.40 25.22 -4.18
C ARG A 133 46.51 23.99 -4.02
N GLU A 134 45.19 24.23 -4.06
CA GLU A 134 44.09 23.28 -3.87
C GLU A 134 44.44 21.84 -4.27
N MET A 135 44.33 20.94 -3.31
CA MET A 135 44.48 19.49 -3.50
C MET A 135 43.11 18.83 -3.37
N GLN A 136 42.92 17.66 -3.98
CA GLN A 136 41.75 16.84 -3.70
C GLN A 136 41.84 16.23 -2.29
N PRO A 137 40.71 15.98 -1.60
CA PRO A 137 40.67 15.44 -0.23
C PRO A 137 41.60 14.23 0.02
N GLU A 138 41.60 13.25 -0.89
CA GLU A 138 42.40 12.04 -0.79
C GLU A 138 43.90 12.32 -0.91
N ILE A 139 44.24 13.30 -1.75
CA ILE A 139 45.62 13.72 -2.00
C ILE A 139 46.16 14.49 -0.79
N MET A 140 45.33 15.29 -0.10
CA MET A 140 45.75 16.04 1.10
C MET A 140 46.26 15.12 2.21
N ILE A 141 45.54 14.02 2.49
CA ILE A 141 45.95 13.07 3.54
C ILE A 141 47.27 12.40 3.16
N GLN A 142 47.44 12.01 1.90
CA GLN A 142 48.69 11.41 1.42
C GLN A 142 49.84 12.42 1.46
N TYR A 143 49.60 13.66 1.07
CA TYR A 143 50.57 14.74 1.09
C TYR A 143 51.13 14.96 2.49
N VAL A 144 50.27 15.09 3.50
CA VAL A 144 50.71 15.24 4.90
C VAL A 144 51.53 14.03 5.37
N LYS A 145 51.15 12.81 4.98
CA LYS A 145 51.88 11.59 5.35
C LYS A 145 53.27 11.47 4.70
N HIS A 146 53.45 12.00 3.49
CA HIS A 146 54.70 11.90 2.75
C HIS A 146 55.67 13.07 2.99
N HIS A 147 55.18 14.21 3.49
CA HIS A 147 56.02 15.35 3.88
C HIS A 147 56.39 15.27 5.37
N GLN A 148 57.63 14.89 5.65
CA GLN A 148 58.12 14.57 7.00
C GLN A 148 57.92 15.72 8.02
N GLU A 149 58.05 16.97 7.58
CA GLU A 149 57.80 18.17 8.38
C GLU A 149 56.31 18.35 8.76
N LEU A 150 55.39 17.97 7.88
CA LEU A 150 53.95 18.02 8.13
C LEU A 150 53.47 16.81 8.93
N ALA A 151 54.04 15.63 8.67
CA ALA A 151 53.72 14.39 9.38
C ALA A 151 54.06 14.48 10.87
N SER A 152 55.05 15.31 11.23
CA SER A 152 55.47 15.53 12.61
C SER A 152 54.59 16.55 13.36
N ASP A 153 53.65 17.21 12.67
CA ASP A 153 52.76 18.20 13.27
C ASP A 153 51.58 17.52 14.00
N PRO A 154 51.48 17.68 15.34
CA PRO A 154 50.39 17.12 16.12
C PRO A 154 49.00 17.63 15.69
N SER A 155 48.90 18.88 15.21
CA SER A 155 47.64 19.48 14.76
C SER A 155 47.11 18.78 13.50
N LEU A 156 47.98 18.60 12.50
CA LEU A 156 47.63 17.91 11.25
C LEU A 156 47.34 16.42 11.49
N SER A 157 48.09 15.77 12.40
CA SER A 157 47.83 14.39 12.82
C SER A 157 46.46 14.26 13.50
N GLY A 158 46.10 15.22 14.36
CA GLY A 158 44.78 15.32 14.98
C GLY A 158 43.65 15.46 13.95
N LEU A 159 43.80 16.38 12.99
CA LEU A 159 42.83 16.59 11.91
C LEU A 159 42.64 15.33 11.05
N ILE A 160 43.72 14.65 10.65
CA ILE A 160 43.64 13.41 9.86
C ILE A 160 42.90 12.32 10.65
N LYS A 161 43.13 12.23 11.96
CA LYS A 161 42.41 11.29 12.83
C LYS A 161 40.91 11.62 12.87
N SER A 162 40.54 12.89 13.07
CA SER A 162 39.14 13.34 13.05
C SER A 162 38.46 13.10 11.71
N ILE A 163 39.16 13.32 10.58
CA ILE A 163 38.66 12.98 9.24
C ILE A 163 38.39 11.48 9.13
N SER A 164 39.33 10.64 9.59
CA SER A 164 39.18 9.18 9.53
C SER A 164 38.00 8.70 10.38
N GLU A 165 37.82 9.24 11.59
CA GLU A 165 36.67 8.96 12.47
C GLU A 165 35.36 9.38 11.79
N LYS A 166 35.31 10.59 11.21
CA LYS A 166 34.12 11.11 10.53
C LYS A 166 33.76 10.31 9.27
N GLN A 167 34.75 9.80 8.54
CA GLN A 167 34.53 8.92 7.39
C GLN A 167 33.87 7.60 7.81
N GLU A 168 34.29 7.01 8.93
CA GLU A 168 33.67 5.79 9.44
C GLU A 168 32.25 6.05 9.96
N GLU A 169 32.00 7.17 10.65
CA GLU A 169 30.64 7.61 11.02
C GLU A 169 29.75 7.76 9.79
N LEU A 170 30.25 8.41 8.74
CA LEU A 170 29.51 8.62 7.49
C LEU A 170 29.18 7.29 6.81
N LYS A 171 30.14 6.37 6.77
CA LYS A 171 29.94 5.03 6.21
C LYS A 171 28.86 4.25 6.95
N GLN A 172 28.84 4.33 8.28
CA GLN A 172 27.81 3.69 9.10
C GLN A 172 26.43 4.33 8.88
N ALA A 173 26.36 5.67 8.82
CA ALA A 173 25.12 6.38 8.54
C ALA A 173 24.55 6.02 7.15
N LYS A 174 25.40 5.97 6.10
CA LYS A 174 24.99 5.52 4.75
C LYS A 174 24.44 4.11 4.77
N LYS A 175 25.10 3.17 5.45
CA LYS A 175 24.61 1.79 5.59
C LYS A 175 23.25 1.71 6.29
N GLN A 176 23.02 2.52 7.32
CA GLN A 176 21.73 2.58 8.02
C GLN A 176 20.65 3.17 7.12
N TYR A 177 20.97 4.24 6.40
CA TYR A 177 20.09 4.87 5.41
C TYR A 177 19.69 3.89 4.31
N ASP A 178 20.65 3.20 3.68
CA ASP A 178 20.38 2.21 2.62
C ASP A 178 19.48 1.07 3.12
N SER A 179 19.69 0.60 4.35
CA SER A 179 18.84 -0.40 5.00
C SER A 179 17.41 0.12 5.19
N ALA A 180 17.23 1.37 5.64
CA ALA A 180 15.92 1.98 5.80
C ALA A 180 15.23 2.22 4.45
N LEU A 181 15.97 2.64 3.43
CA LEU A 181 15.46 2.84 2.07
C LEU A 181 14.99 1.52 1.46
N SER A 182 15.75 0.44 1.65
CA SER A 182 15.36 -0.91 1.23
C SER A 182 14.06 -1.37 1.92
N LYS A 183 13.91 -1.13 3.23
CA LYS A 183 12.66 -1.41 3.95
C LYS A 183 11.49 -0.61 3.41
N TYR A 184 11.69 0.70 3.18
CA TYR A 184 10.66 1.57 2.61
C TYR A 184 10.22 1.09 1.21
N SER A 185 11.18 0.75 0.34
CA SER A 185 10.89 0.17 -0.98
C SER A 185 10.15 -1.17 -0.90
N HIS A 186 10.50 -2.01 0.08
CA HIS A 186 9.79 -3.27 0.30
C HIS A 186 8.33 -3.04 0.71
N CYS A 187 8.09 -2.16 1.69
CA CYS A 187 6.74 -1.78 2.12
C CYS A 187 5.90 -1.26 0.94
N LEU A 188 6.48 -0.43 0.07
CA LEU A 188 5.81 0.04 -1.16
C LEU A 188 5.37 -1.10 -2.07
N SER A 189 6.28 -2.03 -2.37
CA SER A 189 5.96 -3.17 -3.22
C SER A 189 4.87 -4.05 -2.62
N VAL A 190 4.86 -4.23 -1.30
CA VAL A 190 3.80 -4.98 -0.61
C VAL A 190 2.46 -4.26 -0.75
N GLN A 191 2.43 -2.94 -0.57
CA GLN A 191 1.19 -2.16 -0.72
C GLN A 191 0.64 -2.19 -2.14
N ASP A 192 1.50 -2.05 -3.15
CA ASP A 192 1.09 -2.13 -4.56
C ASP A 192 0.40 -3.47 -4.89
N LYS A 193 0.97 -4.58 -4.41
CA LYS A 193 0.35 -5.90 -4.55
C LYS A 193 -1.00 -6.00 -3.85
N GLN A 194 -1.18 -5.35 -2.70
CA GLN A 194 -2.47 -5.36 -1.99
C GLN A 194 -3.51 -4.52 -2.72
N VAL A 195 -3.14 -3.37 -3.29
CA VAL A 195 -4.02 -2.55 -4.13
C VAL A 195 -4.49 -3.35 -5.35
N GLN A 196 -3.58 -4.03 -6.05
CA GLN A 196 -3.93 -4.90 -7.18
C GLN A 196 -4.90 -6.03 -6.77
N LYS A 197 -4.68 -6.65 -5.61
CA LYS A 197 -5.60 -7.66 -5.05
C LYS A 197 -6.98 -7.08 -4.74
N ALA A 198 -7.04 -5.86 -4.21
CA ALA A 198 -8.31 -5.19 -3.94
C ALA A 198 -9.09 -4.93 -5.24
N GLU A 199 -8.41 -4.41 -6.27
CA GLU A 199 -9.00 -4.18 -7.61
C GLU A 199 -9.59 -5.46 -8.21
N GLN A 200 -8.84 -6.57 -8.16
CA GLN A 200 -9.34 -7.87 -8.63
C GLN A 200 -10.58 -8.33 -7.88
N LYS A 201 -10.65 -8.09 -6.56
CA LYS A 201 -11.82 -8.44 -5.76
C LYS A 201 -13.02 -7.54 -6.05
N PHE A 202 -12.80 -6.25 -6.29
CA PHE A 202 -13.86 -5.37 -6.78
C PHE A 202 -14.42 -5.83 -8.12
N ALA A 203 -13.55 -6.16 -9.08
CA ALA A 203 -13.97 -6.69 -10.37
C ALA A 203 -14.81 -7.96 -10.20
N SER A 204 -14.32 -8.92 -9.42
CA SER A 204 -15.05 -10.17 -9.13
C SER A 204 -16.41 -9.92 -8.47
N TYR A 205 -16.52 -8.95 -7.55
CA TYR A 205 -17.80 -8.57 -6.94
C TYR A 205 -18.80 -8.08 -7.99
N TYR A 206 -18.37 -7.22 -8.91
CA TYR A 206 -19.23 -6.70 -9.98
C TYR A 206 -19.61 -7.79 -10.99
N ASP A 207 -18.69 -8.70 -11.31
CA ASP A 207 -18.97 -9.84 -12.19
C ASP A 207 -20.05 -10.75 -11.60
N ILE A 208 -19.90 -11.14 -10.33
CA ILE A 208 -20.90 -11.96 -9.60
C ILE A 208 -22.24 -11.22 -9.54
N PHE A 209 -22.23 -9.91 -9.31
CA PHE A 209 -23.45 -9.11 -9.24
C PHE A 209 -24.18 -9.05 -10.58
N ASN A 210 -23.46 -8.80 -11.67
CA ASN A 210 -24.03 -8.70 -13.01
C ASN A 210 -24.53 -10.07 -13.50
N ASP A 211 -23.75 -11.14 -13.28
CA ASP A 211 -24.14 -12.51 -13.62
C ASP A 211 -25.38 -12.94 -12.84
N GLY A 212 -25.39 -12.73 -11.52
CA GLY A 212 -26.54 -13.04 -10.68
C GLY A 212 -27.79 -12.23 -11.03
N ARG A 213 -27.63 -10.95 -11.40
CA ARG A 213 -28.74 -10.14 -11.91
C ARG A 213 -29.29 -10.72 -13.20
N GLN A 214 -28.43 -11.05 -14.16
CA GLN A 214 -28.82 -11.59 -15.46
C GLN A 214 -29.52 -12.95 -15.31
N GLU A 215 -28.99 -13.86 -14.49
CA GLU A 215 -29.59 -15.18 -14.24
C GLU A 215 -30.96 -15.06 -13.55
N LEU A 216 -31.10 -14.16 -12.56
CA LEU A 216 -32.40 -13.87 -11.95
C LEU A 216 -33.36 -13.15 -12.90
N GLU A 217 -32.88 -12.47 -13.93
CA GLU A 217 -33.69 -11.86 -14.99
C GLU A 217 -34.18 -12.89 -16.01
N ASN A 218 -33.40 -13.94 -16.23
CA ASN A 218 -33.69 -15.00 -17.19
C ASN A 218 -34.41 -16.22 -16.61
N CYS A 219 -34.56 -16.30 -15.28
CA CYS A 219 -35.19 -17.44 -14.61
C CYS A 219 -36.62 -17.69 -15.10
N SER A 220 -37.07 -18.95 -15.07
CA SER A 220 -38.40 -19.35 -15.55
C SER A 220 -39.51 -18.65 -14.77
N TYR A 221 -39.34 -18.51 -13.45
CA TYR A 221 -40.30 -17.88 -12.56
C TYR A 221 -40.71 -16.48 -13.04
N LYS A 222 -39.76 -15.64 -13.49
CA LYS A 222 -40.07 -14.29 -14.01
C LYS A 222 -40.97 -14.28 -15.26
N LYS A 223 -41.01 -15.39 -16.01
CA LYS A 223 -41.84 -15.55 -17.20
C LYS A 223 -43.27 -16.03 -16.86
N THR A 224 -43.48 -16.54 -15.64
CA THR A 224 -44.78 -17.07 -15.20
C THR A 224 -45.82 -15.97 -14.97
N ILE A 225 -47.10 -16.35 -15.05
CA ILE A 225 -48.22 -15.46 -14.71
C ILE A 225 -48.19 -15.12 -13.22
N SER A 226 -47.80 -16.07 -12.35
CA SER A 226 -47.68 -15.86 -10.91
C SER A 226 -46.73 -14.71 -10.59
N TYR A 227 -45.57 -14.61 -11.26
CA TYR A 227 -44.67 -13.47 -11.09
C TYR A 227 -45.26 -12.16 -11.63
N LYS A 228 -46.03 -12.18 -12.72
CA LYS A 228 -46.67 -10.97 -13.25
C LYS A 228 -47.72 -10.42 -12.27
N LEU A 229 -48.43 -11.32 -11.59
CA LEU A 229 -49.47 -11.03 -10.62
C LEU A 229 -48.95 -10.84 -9.18
N SER A 230 -47.68 -11.20 -8.91
CA SER A 230 -47.10 -11.04 -7.58
C SER A 230 -46.96 -9.56 -7.21
N SER A 231 -46.91 -9.29 -5.91
CA SER A 231 -46.81 -7.93 -5.43
C SER A 231 -45.47 -7.31 -5.79
N GLU A 232 -45.40 -5.98 -5.89
CA GLU A 232 -44.13 -5.29 -6.09
C GLU A 232 -43.12 -5.58 -4.96
N LYS A 233 -43.61 -5.90 -3.76
CA LYS A 233 -42.78 -6.33 -2.64
C LYS A 233 -42.11 -7.68 -2.94
N ASP A 234 -42.85 -8.66 -3.42
CA ASP A 234 -42.32 -10.00 -3.76
C ASP A 234 -41.34 -9.91 -4.95
N LYS A 235 -41.63 -9.04 -5.93
CA LYS A 235 -40.71 -8.77 -7.03
C LYS A 235 -39.42 -8.09 -6.58
N VAL A 236 -39.48 -7.24 -5.55
CA VAL A 236 -38.29 -6.64 -4.91
C VAL A 236 -37.53 -7.69 -4.11
N GLU A 237 -38.22 -8.61 -3.44
CA GLU A 237 -37.59 -9.74 -2.74
C GLU A 237 -36.80 -10.66 -3.68
N LEU A 238 -37.10 -10.70 -4.97
CA LEU A 238 -36.30 -11.44 -5.96
C LEU A 238 -35.05 -10.70 -6.48
N LYS A 239 -34.79 -9.47 -6.02
CA LYS A 239 -33.59 -8.69 -6.41
C LYS A 239 -32.43 -8.98 -5.46
N LEU A 240 -31.20 -8.96 -6.00
CA LEU A 240 -29.99 -9.03 -5.19
C LEU A 240 -29.86 -7.76 -4.35
N GLU A 241 -29.57 -7.95 -3.07
CA GLU A 241 -29.30 -6.85 -2.16
C GLU A 241 -27.87 -6.37 -2.38
N THR A 242 -27.74 -5.16 -2.89
CA THR A 242 -26.44 -4.53 -3.05
C THR A 242 -26.04 -3.79 -1.79
N ARG A 243 -24.82 -4.02 -1.31
CA ARG A 243 -24.15 -3.10 -0.37
C ARG A 243 -23.57 -1.90 -1.11
N ASN A 244 -24.26 -1.40 -2.14
CA ASN A 244 -23.74 -0.44 -3.11
C ASN A 244 -23.11 0.80 -2.46
N HIS A 245 -23.75 1.36 -1.44
CA HIS A 245 -23.18 2.49 -0.70
C HIS A 245 -21.84 2.13 -0.06
N LYS A 246 -21.79 1.04 0.71
CA LYS A 246 -20.57 0.60 1.40
C LYS A 246 -19.46 0.17 0.44
N THR A 247 -19.82 -0.49 -0.67
CA THR A 247 -18.87 -0.84 -1.73
C THR A 247 -18.28 0.42 -2.37
N LYS A 248 -19.11 1.44 -2.62
CA LYS A 248 -18.62 2.74 -3.13
C LYS A 248 -17.71 3.45 -2.13
N GLU A 249 -18.04 3.43 -0.85
CA GLU A 249 -17.17 3.99 0.20
C GLU A 249 -15.80 3.31 0.22
N LEU A 250 -15.76 1.98 0.20
CA LEU A 250 -14.50 1.23 0.13
C LEU A 250 -13.74 1.48 -1.18
N ARG A 251 -14.44 1.74 -2.28
CA ARG A 251 -13.81 2.08 -3.56
C ARG A 251 -13.12 3.45 -3.49
N LEU A 252 -13.81 4.46 -2.98
CA LEU A 252 -13.24 5.79 -2.77
C LEU A 252 -12.02 5.74 -1.84
N GLU A 253 -12.09 4.92 -0.79
CA GLU A 253 -10.97 4.70 0.11
C GLU A 253 -9.77 4.06 -0.61
N LEU A 254 -10.00 3.04 -1.45
CA LEU A 254 -8.95 2.42 -2.25
C LEU A 254 -8.31 3.43 -3.23
N ASP A 255 -9.12 4.25 -3.90
CA ASP A 255 -8.64 5.27 -4.85
C ASP A 255 -7.77 6.33 -4.14
N PHE A 256 -8.16 6.74 -2.93
CA PHE A 256 -7.35 7.62 -2.08
C PHE A 256 -6.01 6.96 -1.71
N LEU A 257 -6.05 5.72 -1.20
CA LEU A 257 -4.84 4.99 -0.81
C LEU A 257 -3.89 4.76 -1.99
N LYS A 258 -4.43 4.55 -3.19
CA LYS A 258 -3.65 4.44 -4.42
C LYS A 258 -2.95 5.75 -4.76
N THR A 259 -3.66 6.88 -4.64
CA THR A 259 -3.07 8.21 -4.86
C THR A 259 -1.91 8.48 -3.88
N GLU A 260 -2.08 8.14 -2.61
CA GLU A 260 -1.00 8.25 -1.61
C GLU A 260 0.17 7.32 -1.94
N LEU A 261 -0.09 6.11 -2.41
CA LEU A 261 0.96 5.18 -2.85
C LEU A 261 1.76 5.73 -4.05
N ASP A 262 1.07 6.30 -5.04
CA ASP A 262 1.69 6.94 -6.21
C ASP A 262 2.58 8.12 -5.79
N ARG A 263 2.12 8.92 -4.83
CA ARG A 263 2.93 9.98 -4.22
C ARG A 263 4.19 9.42 -3.57
N HIS A 264 4.08 8.35 -2.80
CA HIS A 264 5.24 7.72 -2.18
C HIS A 264 6.23 7.13 -3.21
N ASN A 265 5.75 6.58 -4.32
CA ASN A 265 6.58 6.13 -5.44
C ASN A 265 7.36 7.29 -6.08
N ALA A 266 6.70 8.44 -6.27
CA ALA A 266 7.35 9.65 -6.76
C ALA A 266 8.43 10.15 -5.78
N LEU A 267 8.14 10.15 -4.48
CA LEU A 267 9.10 10.51 -3.44
C LEU A 267 10.30 9.55 -3.40
N LEU A 268 10.06 8.24 -3.51
CA LEU A 268 11.15 7.25 -3.57
C LEU A 268 12.06 7.54 -4.77
N SER A 269 11.49 7.83 -5.93
CA SER A 269 12.24 8.12 -7.16
C SER A 269 13.08 9.39 -7.04
N GLN A 270 12.56 10.43 -6.38
CA GLN A 270 13.35 11.62 -6.08
C GLN A 270 14.53 11.28 -5.18
N ILE A 271 14.28 10.53 -4.10
CA ILE A 271 15.30 10.18 -3.11
C ILE A 271 16.40 9.29 -3.70
N THR A 272 16.06 8.31 -4.54
CA THR A 272 17.04 7.42 -5.17
C THR A 272 17.79 8.09 -6.33
N GLY A 273 17.15 9.02 -7.04
CA GLY A 273 17.77 9.79 -8.12
C GLY A 273 18.86 10.76 -7.67
N PHE A 274 18.93 11.12 -6.39
CA PHE A 274 20.04 11.88 -5.80
C PHE A 274 21.23 11.00 -5.38
N SER A 275 21.07 9.68 -5.38
CA SER A 275 22.10 8.73 -4.93
C SER A 275 23.00 8.21 -6.07
N SER A 276 22.82 8.68 -7.31
CA SER A 276 23.61 8.31 -8.50
C SER A 276 24.52 9.45 -8.94
#